data_AF-A0A413FH64-F1
#
_entry.id   AF-A0A413FH64-F1
#
_cell.length_a   1.000
_cell.length_b   1.000
_cell.length_c   1.000
_cell.angle_alpha   90.00
_cell.angle_beta   90.00
_cell.angle_gamma   90.00
#
_symmetry.space_group_name_H-M   'P 1'
#
loop_
_entity.id
_entity.type
_entity.pdbx_description
1 polymer ?
#
loop_
_entity_poly.entity_id
_entity_poly.type
_entity_poly.pdbx_seq_one_letter_code
_entity_poly.pdbx_strand_id
1 'polypeptide(L)'
;MTNLVCAGFGGQGVLTAGLIIAKTGMDIGKNVVWIPSYGSEMRGGTANCNVKISEEEIASPFIRSIDVLLALNEPSVDKFQGSIAPGGTMIINSSIVKREEFRPDIHVYAVEATGLAAELENSRGANIVMIGAFSKTTGVIGEAQMEEGIENFFLSKGKCNPKNRECFAAGIRLVREMQRAVV
;
A
#
# COMPACT_ATOMS: atom_id res chain seq x y z
N MET A 1 9.58 0.12 14.44
CA MET A 1 8.17 0.52 14.20
C MET A 1 8.09 1.22 12.85
N THR A 2 7.09 0.91 12.06
CA THR A 2 6.82 1.52 10.74
C THR A 2 5.44 2.15 10.74
N ASN A 3 5.36 3.40 10.32
CA ASN A 3 4.13 4.17 10.13
C ASN A 3 3.79 4.22 8.63
N LEU A 4 2.77 3.46 8.24
CA LEU A 4 2.24 3.37 6.89
C LEU A 4 0.92 4.14 6.79
N VAL A 5 0.76 4.90 5.71
CA VAL A 5 -0.54 5.43 5.31
C VAL A 5 -0.91 4.84 3.95
N CYS A 6 -2.07 4.20 3.85
CA CYS A 6 -2.65 3.85 2.54
C CYS A 6 -3.74 4.87 2.22
N ALA A 7 -3.72 5.47 1.04
CA ALA A 7 -4.66 6.52 0.66
C ALA A 7 -5.10 6.43 -0.81
N GLY A 8 -6.34 6.81 -1.09
CA GLY A 8 -6.91 6.83 -2.44
C GLY A 8 -8.38 7.22 -2.47
N PHE A 9 -9.08 6.90 -3.55
CA PHE A 9 -10.53 7.01 -3.65
C PHE A 9 -11.24 5.77 -3.09
N GLY A 10 -12.45 5.98 -2.58
CA GLY A 10 -13.38 4.89 -2.29
C GLY A 10 -13.55 3.98 -3.51
N GLY A 11 -13.40 2.67 -3.32
CA GLY A 11 -13.46 1.67 -4.39
C GLY A 11 -12.11 1.20 -4.93
N GLN A 12 -11.01 1.92 -4.68
CA GLN A 12 -9.66 1.50 -5.11
C GLN A 12 -9.04 0.41 -4.21
N GLY A 13 -9.75 -0.05 -3.18
CA GLY A 13 -9.24 -1.10 -2.29
C GLY A 13 -8.17 -0.64 -1.28
N VAL A 14 -8.08 0.66 -1.02
CA VAL A 14 -7.11 1.27 -0.09
C VAL A 14 -7.23 0.74 1.34
N LEU A 15 -8.45 0.75 1.88
CA LEU A 15 -8.72 0.22 3.23
C LEU A 15 -8.41 -1.28 3.30
N THR A 16 -8.74 -2.01 2.23
CA THR A 16 -8.43 -3.43 2.10
C THR A 16 -6.93 -3.67 2.10
N ALA A 17 -6.14 -2.86 1.39
CA ALA A 17 -4.69 -2.99 1.36
C ALA A 17 -4.07 -2.81 2.74
N GLY A 18 -4.42 -1.71 3.43
CA GLY A 18 -3.94 -1.51 4.80
C GLY A 18 -4.40 -2.60 5.77
N LEU A 19 -5.62 -3.13 5.60
CA LEU A 19 -6.14 -4.20 6.45
C LEU A 19 -5.45 -5.54 6.19
N ILE A 20 -5.11 -5.86 4.95
CA ILE A 20 -4.31 -7.05 4.60
C ILE A 20 -2.94 -6.93 5.26
N ILE A 21 -2.22 -5.83 5.02
CA ILE A 21 -0.90 -5.59 5.60
C ILE A 21 -0.94 -5.70 7.14
N ALA A 22 -1.96 -5.09 7.76
CA ALA A 22 -2.16 -5.14 9.20
C ALA A 22 -2.40 -6.57 9.72
N LYS A 23 -3.30 -7.32 9.07
CA LYS A 23 -3.59 -8.70 9.45
C LYS A 23 -2.38 -9.60 9.27
N THR A 24 -1.67 -9.50 8.15
CA THR A 24 -0.44 -10.27 7.96
C THR A 24 0.61 -9.95 9.02
N GLY A 25 0.77 -8.67 9.38
CA GLY A 25 1.66 -8.26 10.47
C GLY A 25 1.28 -8.91 11.81
N MET A 26 -0.01 -8.96 12.12
CA MET A 26 -0.55 -9.63 13.30
C MET A 26 -0.28 -11.14 13.28
N ASP A 27 -0.51 -11.80 12.14
CA ASP A 27 -0.35 -13.24 11.96
C ASP A 27 1.12 -13.68 12.15
N ILE A 28 2.09 -12.82 11.81
CA ILE A 28 3.53 -13.06 12.04
C ILE A 28 4.03 -12.56 13.40
N GLY A 29 3.12 -12.20 14.32
CA GLY A 29 3.44 -11.84 15.70
C GLY A 29 3.88 -10.39 15.94
N LYS A 30 3.65 -9.47 15.00
CA LYS A 30 3.91 -8.04 15.22
C LYS A 30 2.76 -7.38 15.96
N ASN A 31 3.08 -6.32 16.69
CA ASN A 31 2.09 -5.38 17.21
C ASN A 31 1.59 -4.50 16.06
N VAL A 32 0.28 -4.40 15.91
CA VAL A 32 -0.34 -3.68 14.78
C VAL A 32 -1.48 -2.79 15.24
N VAL A 33 -1.54 -1.58 14.67
CA VAL A 33 -2.71 -0.70 14.72
C VAL A 33 -3.18 -0.43 13.30
N TRP A 34 -4.49 -0.52 13.07
CA TRP A 34 -5.12 -0.16 11.81
C TRP A 34 -6.31 0.78 12.07
N ILE A 35 -6.25 1.98 11.52
CA ILE A 35 -7.28 3.01 11.71
C ILE A 35 -7.73 3.53 10.36
N PRO A 36 -8.98 3.23 9.94
CA PRO A 36 -9.53 3.77 8.71
C PRO A 36 -10.06 5.19 8.93
N SER A 37 -9.96 6.01 7.89
CA SER A 37 -10.57 7.33 7.79
C SER A 37 -11.21 7.45 6.42
N TYR A 38 -12.54 7.61 6.39
CA TYR A 38 -13.30 7.79 5.18
C TYR A 38 -14.45 8.78 5.44
N GLY A 39 -14.79 9.58 4.43
CA GLY A 39 -15.91 10.52 4.49
C GLY A 39 -17.27 9.81 4.34
N SER A 40 -18.35 10.54 4.62
CA SER A 40 -19.74 10.11 4.40
C SER A 40 -20.10 9.92 2.91
N GLU A 41 -19.25 10.39 2.00
CA GLU A 41 -19.41 10.22 0.55
C GLU A 41 -19.10 8.78 0.13
N MET A 42 -20.14 7.98 -0.09
CA MET A 42 -20.03 6.55 -0.38
C MET A 42 -19.42 6.20 -1.77
N ARG A 43 -19.23 7.18 -2.66
CA ARG A 43 -18.58 7.01 -3.98
C ARG A 43 -17.75 8.23 -4.34
N GLY A 44 -16.53 8.01 -4.83
CA GLY A 44 -15.63 9.07 -5.31
C GLY A 44 -14.92 9.89 -4.22
N GLY A 45 -15.39 9.82 -2.97
CA GLY A 45 -14.73 10.43 -1.83
C GLY A 45 -13.33 9.86 -1.56
N THR A 46 -12.52 10.62 -0.82
CA THR A 46 -11.20 10.14 -0.38
C THR A 46 -11.34 9.19 0.81
N ALA A 47 -10.54 8.12 0.77
CA ALA A 47 -10.42 7.15 1.84
C ALA A 47 -8.94 6.90 2.12
N ASN A 48 -8.58 6.82 3.39
CA ASN A 48 -7.24 6.47 3.82
C ASN A 48 -7.28 5.58 5.06
N CYS A 49 -6.18 4.92 5.38
CA CYS A 49 -6.00 4.25 6.64
C CYS A 49 -4.55 4.40 7.13
N ASN A 50 -4.43 4.59 8.44
CA ASN A 50 -3.18 4.59 9.16
C ASN A 50 -2.89 3.15 9.61
N VAL A 51 -1.70 2.66 9.33
CA VAL A 51 -1.23 1.35 9.74
C VAL A 51 0.09 1.51 10.48
N LYS A 52 0.18 0.97 11.70
CA LYS A 52 1.43 0.89 12.44
C LYS A 52 1.81 -0.58 12.59
N ILE A 53 3.08 -0.89 12.39
CA ILE A 53 3.65 -2.23 12.57
C ILE A 53 4.88 -2.10 13.45
N SER A 54 4.97 -2.89 14.52
CA SER A 54 6.06 -2.78 15.50
C SER A 54 6.40 -4.14 16.11
N GLU A 55 7.66 -4.34 16.46
CA GLU A 55 8.06 -5.46 17.34
C GLU A 55 7.57 -5.25 18.77
N GLU A 56 7.50 -3.99 19.20
CA GLU A 56 7.14 -3.58 20.56
C GLU A 56 5.70 -3.04 20.60
N GLU A 57 5.15 -2.93 21.82
CA GLU A 57 3.81 -2.39 22.06
C GLU A 57 3.63 -0.98 21.46
N ILE A 58 2.47 -0.73 20.86
CA ILE A 58 2.15 0.55 20.22
C ILE A 58 1.41 1.44 21.23
N ALA A 59 2.13 2.40 21.81
CA ALA A 59 1.58 3.33 22.81
C ALA A 59 0.58 4.35 22.26
N SER A 60 0.62 4.65 20.96
CA SER A 60 -0.28 5.64 20.34
C SER A 60 -0.70 5.25 18.93
N PRO A 61 -1.99 5.40 18.60
CA PRO A 61 -2.50 5.11 17.27
C PRO A 61 -2.14 6.15 16.20
N PHE A 62 -1.76 7.37 16.58
CA PHE A 62 -1.63 8.50 15.64
C PHE A 62 -0.28 8.51 14.92
N ILE A 63 -0.30 8.76 13.60
CA ILE A 63 0.90 8.93 12.77
C ILE A 63 1.20 10.42 12.65
N ARG A 64 2.34 10.87 13.20
CA ARG A 64 2.83 12.25 13.06
C ARG A 64 3.79 12.41 11.88
N SER A 65 4.56 11.37 11.59
CA SER A 65 5.53 11.31 10.52
C SER A 65 5.36 9.98 9.80
N ILE A 66 5.23 10.01 8.48
CA ILE A 66 4.94 8.85 7.65
C ILE A 66 6.27 8.26 7.17
N ASP A 67 6.50 6.98 7.45
CA ASP A 67 7.65 6.24 6.93
C ASP A 67 7.36 5.73 5.51
N VAL A 68 6.10 5.32 5.27
CA VAL A 68 5.66 4.79 3.99
C VAL A 68 4.28 5.34 3.61
N LEU A 69 4.16 5.95 2.43
CA LEU A 69 2.88 6.34 1.84
C LEU A 69 2.57 5.43 0.64
N LEU A 70 1.42 4.76 0.67
CA LEU A 70 0.88 3.99 -0.44
C LEU A 70 -0.33 4.75 -1.01
N ALA A 71 -0.11 5.49 -2.11
CA ALA A 71 -1.09 6.42 -2.68
C ALA A 71 -1.62 5.94 -4.04
N LEU A 72 -2.94 5.75 -4.15
CA LEU A 72 -3.59 5.25 -5.38
C LEU A 72 -4.17 6.37 -6.26
N ASN A 73 -4.11 7.63 -5.83
CA ASN A 73 -4.62 8.77 -6.58
C ASN A 73 -3.85 10.07 -6.27
N GLU A 74 -4.04 11.06 -7.14
CA GLU A 74 -3.37 12.37 -7.05
C GLU A 74 -3.70 13.13 -5.75
N PRO A 75 -4.98 13.26 -5.30
CA PRO A 75 -5.29 14.00 -4.08
C PRO A 75 -4.67 13.40 -2.81
N SER A 76 -4.38 12.10 -2.79
CA SER A 76 -3.68 11.48 -1.65
C SER A 76 -2.20 11.86 -1.61
N VAL A 77 -1.56 11.99 -2.77
CA VAL A 77 -0.18 12.50 -2.85
C VAL A 77 -0.15 13.91 -2.29
N ASP A 78 -1.03 14.80 -2.75
CA ASP A 78 -1.11 16.18 -2.27
C ASP A 78 -1.31 16.27 -0.76
N LYS A 79 -2.21 15.43 -0.24
CA LYS A 79 -2.58 15.45 1.17
C LYS A 79 -1.46 14.95 2.08
N PHE A 80 -0.73 13.91 1.68
CA PHE A 80 0.13 13.15 2.60
C PHE A 80 1.62 13.27 2.32
N GLN A 81 2.05 13.64 1.11
CA GLN A 81 3.48 13.76 0.76
C GLN A 81 4.24 14.69 1.73
N GLY A 82 3.61 15.78 2.17
CA GLY A 82 4.22 16.74 3.10
C GLY A 82 4.50 16.17 4.50
N SER A 83 3.83 15.06 4.88
CA SER A 83 4.00 14.41 6.19
C SER A 83 4.97 13.22 6.15
N ILE A 84 5.53 12.90 4.98
CA ILE A 84 6.55 11.85 4.85
C ILE A 84 7.86 12.33 5.48
N ALA A 85 8.46 11.48 6.31
CA ALA A 85 9.77 11.71 6.89
C ALA A 85 10.83 11.86 5.79
N PRO A 86 11.89 12.68 5.99
CA PRO A 86 13.05 12.64 5.10
C PRO A 86 13.61 11.22 4.98
N GLY A 87 13.88 10.77 3.76
CA GLY A 87 14.27 9.40 3.42
C GLY A 87 13.12 8.38 3.43
N GLY A 88 11.89 8.81 3.71
CA GLY A 88 10.70 7.97 3.67
C GLY A 88 10.32 7.55 2.25
N THR A 89 9.45 6.55 2.15
CA THR A 89 9.08 5.92 0.88
C THR A 89 7.66 6.30 0.47
N MET A 90 7.48 6.69 -0.78
CA MET A 90 6.17 6.88 -1.40
C MET A 90 6.01 5.91 -2.58
N ILE A 91 4.91 5.18 -2.60
CA ILE A 91 4.55 4.26 -3.67
C ILE A 91 3.25 4.77 -4.28
N ILE A 92 3.30 5.15 -5.56
CA ILE A 92 2.17 5.76 -6.27
C ILE A 92 1.64 4.84 -7.35
N ASN A 93 0.33 4.91 -7.61
CA ASN A 93 -0.26 4.30 -8.80
C ASN A 93 -0.11 5.25 -10.01
N SER A 94 0.92 5.05 -10.84
CA SER A 94 1.21 5.89 -12.02
C SER A 94 0.19 5.76 -13.16
N SER A 95 -0.68 4.75 -13.12
CA SER A 95 -1.83 4.68 -14.02
C SER A 95 -2.79 5.86 -13.81
N ILE A 96 -2.83 6.42 -12.59
CA ILE A 96 -3.77 7.47 -12.17
C ILE A 96 -3.04 8.76 -11.78
N VAL A 97 -1.95 8.65 -11.03
CA VAL A 97 -1.10 9.78 -10.64
C VAL A 97 -0.22 10.15 -11.83
N LYS A 98 -0.39 11.36 -12.36
CA LYS A 98 0.32 11.83 -13.58
C LYS A 98 1.36 12.91 -13.31
N ARG A 99 1.62 13.17 -12.03
CA ARG A 99 2.66 14.11 -11.59
C ARG A 99 4.06 13.62 -11.94
N GLU A 100 4.89 14.59 -12.26
CA GLU A 100 6.31 14.39 -12.59
C GLU A 100 7.25 14.86 -11.47
N GLU A 101 6.83 15.82 -10.64
CA GLU A 101 7.65 16.39 -9.58
C GLU A 101 7.23 15.92 -8.20
N PHE A 102 8.18 15.43 -7.41
CA PHE A 102 7.97 15.01 -6.04
C PHE A 102 8.97 15.69 -5.11
N ARG A 103 8.79 15.50 -3.81
CA ARG A 103 9.78 15.96 -2.83
C ARG A 103 11.13 15.26 -3.09
N PRO A 104 12.25 16.00 -3.18
CA PRO A 104 13.55 15.42 -3.52
C PRO A 104 14.18 14.62 -2.37
N ASP A 105 13.65 14.77 -1.15
CA ASP A 105 14.16 14.13 0.05
C ASP A 105 13.44 12.80 0.38
N ILE A 106 12.60 12.27 -0.52
CA ILE A 106 11.89 11.00 -0.34
C ILE A 106 12.14 10.04 -1.51
N HIS A 107 11.86 8.76 -1.29
CA HIS A 107 11.98 7.72 -2.31
C HIS A 107 10.63 7.44 -2.98
N VAL A 108 10.47 7.82 -4.25
CA VAL A 108 9.24 7.59 -5.02
C VAL A 108 9.32 6.36 -5.93
N TYR A 109 8.33 5.48 -5.81
CA TYR A 109 8.14 4.30 -6.67
C TYR A 109 6.83 4.42 -7.45
N ALA A 110 6.95 4.59 -8.77
CA ALA A 110 5.82 4.77 -9.68
C ALA A 110 5.35 3.43 -10.26
N VAL A 111 4.27 2.87 -9.71
CA VAL A 111 3.76 1.55 -10.08
C VAL A 111 2.55 1.70 -10.99
N GLU A 112 2.61 1.12 -12.18
CA GLU A 112 1.48 1.11 -13.14
C GLU A 112 0.44 0.07 -12.69
N ALA A 113 -0.14 0.27 -11.51
CA ALA A 113 -0.86 -0.78 -10.79
C ALA A 113 -2.19 -1.16 -11.47
N THR A 114 -2.87 -0.19 -12.08
CA THR A 114 -4.16 -0.45 -12.73
C THR A 114 -3.98 -1.22 -14.04
N GLY A 115 -3.02 -0.86 -14.88
CA GLY A 115 -2.79 -1.55 -16.14
C GLY A 115 -2.19 -2.94 -15.92
N LEU A 116 -1.20 -3.10 -15.04
CA LEU A 116 -0.70 -4.43 -14.65
C LEU A 116 -1.83 -5.36 -14.14
N ALA A 117 -2.74 -4.84 -13.32
CA ALA A 117 -3.87 -5.62 -12.84
C ALA A 117 -4.86 -5.96 -13.97
N ALA A 118 -5.04 -5.07 -14.96
CA ALA A 118 -5.88 -5.32 -16.13
C ALA A 118 -5.27 -6.34 -17.09
N GLU A 119 -3.96 -6.28 -17.34
CA GLU A 119 -3.20 -7.25 -18.15
C GLU A 119 -3.31 -8.67 -17.57
N LEU A 120 -3.30 -8.79 -16.25
CA LEU A 120 -3.50 -10.06 -15.54
C LEU A 120 -4.98 -10.45 -15.39
N GLU A 121 -5.89 -9.78 -16.11
CA GLU A 121 -7.33 -10.01 -16.10
C GLU A 121 -7.93 -9.99 -14.68
N ASN A 122 -7.39 -9.13 -13.81
CA ASN A 122 -7.84 -8.89 -12.45
C ASN A 122 -7.94 -7.39 -12.20
N SER A 123 -8.86 -6.70 -12.88
CA SER A 123 -9.02 -5.23 -12.83
C SER A 123 -9.25 -4.65 -11.42
N ARG A 124 -9.61 -5.49 -10.43
CA ARG A 124 -9.75 -5.10 -9.02
C ARG A 124 -8.48 -5.34 -8.19
N GLY A 125 -7.44 -5.89 -8.79
CA GLY A 125 -6.17 -6.28 -8.16
C GLY A 125 -5.13 -5.16 -8.08
N ALA A 126 -5.44 -3.93 -8.49
CA ALA A 126 -4.48 -2.81 -8.45
C ALA A 126 -3.93 -2.58 -7.04
N ASN A 127 -4.76 -2.68 -6.01
CA ASN A 127 -4.30 -2.57 -4.63
C ASN A 127 -3.36 -3.72 -4.22
N ILE A 128 -3.52 -4.91 -4.80
CA ILE A 128 -2.65 -6.08 -4.55
C ILE A 128 -1.30 -5.89 -5.24
N VAL A 129 -1.28 -5.35 -6.47
CA VAL A 129 -0.03 -4.93 -7.13
C VAL A 129 0.73 -3.93 -6.25
N MET A 130 0.03 -2.94 -5.68
CA MET A 130 0.63 -1.97 -4.76
C MET A 130 1.18 -2.62 -3.49
N ILE A 131 0.53 -3.65 -2.93
CA ILE A 131 1.05 -4.43 -1.79
C ILE A 131 2.34 -5.17 -2.17
N GLY A 132 2.43 -5.69 -3.40
CA GLY A 132 3.66 -6.29 -3.94
C GLY A 132 4.82 -5.30 -3.95
N ALA A 133 4.57 -4.10 -4.48
CA ALA A 133 5.54 -3.02 -4.45
C ALA A 133 5.93 -2.62 -3.01
N PHE A 134 4.97 -2.52 -2.09
CA PHE A 134 5.21 -2.26 -0.67
C PHE A 134 6.12 -3.30 -0.01
N SER A 135 5.84 -4.58 -0.22
CA SER A 135 6.65 -5.65 0.37
C SER A 135 8.08 -5.59 -0.16
N LYS A 136 8.25 -5.36 -1.47
CA LYS A 136 9.58 -5.26 -2.09
C LYS A 136 10.40 -4.06 -1.62
N THR A 137 9.76 -2.90 -1.48
CA THR A 137 10.44 -1.64 -1.15
C THR A 137 10.79 -1.54 0.33
N THR A 138 9.93 -2.05 1.22
CA THR A 138 10.04 -1.78 2.66
C THR A 138 10.68 -2.92 3.43
N GLY A 139 10.47 -4.17 3.01
CA GLY A 139 10.92 -5.37 3.74
C GLY A 139 10.32 -5.53 5.14
N VAL A 140 9.31 -4.73 5.51
CA VAL A 140 8.68 -4.74 6.86
C VAL A 140 7.98 -6.07 7.13
N ILE A 141 7.40 -6.65 6.08
CA ILE A 141 6.90 -8.01 6.05
C ILE A 141 7.49 -8.69 4.81
N GLY A 142 8.04 -9.89 4.99
CA GLY A 142 8.71 -10.62 3.90
C GLY A 142 7.75 -10.96 2.76
N GLU A 143 8.29 -11.01 1.53
CA GLU A 143 7.50 -11.25 0.30
C GLU A 143 6.61 -12.51 0.42
N ALA A 144 7.17 -13.62 0.91
CA ALA A 144 6.43 -14.88 1.10
C ALA A 144 5.32 -14.78 2.17
N GLN A 145 5.60 -14.12 3.30
CA GLN A 145 4.61 -13.92 4.36
C GLN A 145 3.46 -13.03 3.88
N MET A 146 3.77 -12.02 3.05
CA MET A 146 2.76 -11.14 2.48
C MET A 146 1.87 -11.83 1.45
N GLU A 147 2.46 -12.67 0.60
CA GLU A 147 1.72 -13.53 -0.33
C GLU A 147 0.73 -14.43 0.41
N GLU A 148 1.19 -15.15 1.44
CA GLU A 148 0.35 -16.00 2.28
C GLU A 148 -0.76 -15.21 2.98
N GLY A 149 -0.43 -14.03 3.53
CA GLY A 149 -1.41 -13.16 4.19
C GLY A 149 -2.50 -12.64 3.26
N ILE A 150 -2.17 -12.34 2.00
CA ILE A 150 -3.16 -11.99 0.96
C ILE A 150 -4.11 -13.16 0.73
N GLU A 151 -3.59 -14.37 0.59
CA GLU A 151 -4.40 -15.57 0.36
C GLU A 151 -5.34 -15.86 1.54
N ASN A 152 -4.79 -15.90 2.75
CA ASN A 152 -5.55 -16.11 3.99
C ASN A 152 -6.66 -15.06 4.15
N PHE A 153 -6.38 -13.80 3.82
CA PHE A 153 -7.37 -12.73 3.87
C PHE A 153 -8.57 -13.01 2.96
N PHE A 154 -8.35 -13.38 1.70
CA PHE A 154 -9.44 -13.63 0.75
C PHE A 154 -10.15 -14.96 1.03
N LEU A 155 -9.40 -16.01 1.42
CA LEU A 155 -9.96 -17.30 1.81
C LEU A 155 -10.91 -17.16 3.00
N SER A 156 -10.56 -16.36 4.02
CA SER A 156 -11.43 -16.07 5.17
C SER A 156 -12.76 -15.39 4.78
N LYS A 157 -12.85 -14.83 3.57
CA LYS A 157 -14.05 -14.21 3.00
C LYS A 157 -14.76 -15.10 1.98
N GLY A 158 -14.37 -16.38 1.87
CA GLY A 158 -14.90 -17.32 0.89
C GLY A 158 -14.54 -16.97 -0.55
N LYS A 159 -13.46 -16.20 -0.78
CA LYS A 159 -13.01 -15.77 -2.09
C LYS A 159 -11.67 -16.40 -2.40
N CYS A 160 -11.55 -17.02 -3.57
CA CYS A 160 -10.29 -17.51 -4.09
C CYS A 160 -10.14 -17.00 -5.52
N ASN A 161 -9.19 -16.09 -5.73
CA ASN A 161 -8.81 -15.64 -7.07
C ASN A 161 -7.30 -15.89 -7.24
N PRO A 162 -6.89 -16.93 -7.99
CA PRO A 162 -5.48 -17.24 -8.22
C PRO A 162 -4.68 -16.04 -8.77
N LYS A 163 -5.34 -15.17 -9.56
CA LYS A 163 -4.75 -13.95 -10.14
C LYS A 163 -4.32 -12.92 -9.09
N ASN A 164 -4.74 -13.04 -7.82
CA ASN A 164 -4.24 -12.18 -6.75
C ASN A 164 -2.73 -12.39 -6.54
N ARG A 165 -2.26 -13.63 -6.59
CA ARG A 165 -0.84 -13.97 -6.46
C ARG A 165 -0.03 -13.39 -7.61
N GLU A 166 -0.57 -13.47 -8.83
CA GLU A 166 0.04 -12.88 -10.02
C GLU A 166 0.13 -11.35 -9.92
N CYS A 167 -0.93 -10.67 -9.47
CA CYS A 167 -0.90 -9.23 -9.23
C CYS A 167 0.16 -8.84 -8.20
N PHE A 168 0.24 -9.57 -7.08
CA PHE A 168 1.24 -9.34 -6.04
C PHE A 168 2.66 -9.49 -6.60
N ALA A 169 2.93 -10.59 -7.31
CA ALA A 169 4.22 -10.86 -7.94
C ALA A 169 4.59 -9.81 -9.00
N ALA A 170 3.62 -9.31 -9.78
CA ALA A 170 3.86 -8.24 -10.75
C ALA A 170 4.34 -6.94 -10.10
N GLY A 171 3.74 -6.57 -8.94
CA GLY A 171 4.20 -5.42 -8.17
C GLY A 171 5.63 -5.55 -7.67
N ILE A 172 6.01 -6.75 -7.18
CA ILE A 172 7.38 -7.07 -6.77
C ILE A 172 8.34 -6.95 -7.96
N ARG A 173 8.00 -7.56 -9.09
CA ARG A 173 8.84 -7.60 -10.30
C ARG A 173 9.12 -6.19 -10.80
N LEU A 174 8.08 -5.36 -10.93
CA LEU A 174 8.23 -3.99 -11.41
C LEU A 174 9.21 -3.18 -10.56
N VAL A 175 9.06 -3.23 -9.22
CA VAL A 175 9.97 -2.51 -8.31
C VAL A 175 11.40 -3.06 -8.39
N ARG A 176 11.58 -4.36 -8.62
CA ARG A 176 12.90 -4.98 -8.74
C ARG A 176 13.66 -4.50 -9.98
N GLU A 177 12.93 -4.20 -11.05
CA GLU A 177 13.49 -3.71 -12.32
C GLU A 177 13.80 -2.20 -12.28
N MET A 178 13.19 -1.46 -11.35
CA MET A 178 13.48 -0.03 -11.14
C MET A 178 14.88 0.15 -10.53
N GLN A 179 15.79 0.80 -11.27
CA GLN A 179 17.09 1.23 -10.74
C GLN A 179 16.91 2.44 -9.80
N ARG A 180 16.55 2.17 -8.54
CA ARG A 180 16.28 3.17 -7.47
C ARG A 180 15.12 4.13 -7.77
N ALA A 181 14.55 4.65 -6.68
CA ALA A 181 13.42 5.57 -6.68
C ALA A 181 13.67 6.80 -7.58
N VAL A 182 12.64 7.25 -8.29
CA VAL A 182 12.68 8.52 -9.04
C VAL A 182 12.76 9.64 -8.00
N VAL A 183 13.76 10.51 -8.13
CA VAL A 183 13.96 11.72 -7.32
C VAL A 183 13.37 12.90 -8.07
#